data_AF-A0AA41CD69-F1
#
_entry.id   AF-A0AA41CD69-F1
#
_cell.length_a   1.000
_cell.length_b   1.000
_cell.length_c   1.000
_cell.angle_alpha   90.00
_cell.angle_beta   90.00
_cell.angle_gamma   90.00
#
_symmetry.space_group_name_H-M   'P 1'
#
loop_
_entity.id
_entity.type
_entity.pdbx_description
1 polymer ?
#
loop_
_entity_poly.entity_id
_entity_poly.type
_entity_poly.pdbx_seq_one_letter_code
_entity_poly.pdbx_strand_id
1 'polypeptide(L)'
;MNQKKTFDRAVKAGYLWSPKTNVEGRPNPFYEHMTQVRPGDVVFAFANAQIKAVAIVNGAHYARDRPDDFKKTDNEWRRDGWAVPVDYHLVESPLKVSEHMAKIGPRLPAKYSPLKLDGKANQAYLFPVPQEMATELFSLLNIDIDDLSAWQDEVRVKEIKEDKSIGETVKAQLINARVGQGIYRKNVSDIEKVCRVTGTNEPKFLVASHIKPWAKSTNSERLDGSNGLMLAPHIDRLFDRGYISFEDDGRLILSKQLPEAVRLRWDVVQKIPSVPFSAAQVSYLNYHRAVLLRK
;
A
#
# COMPACT_ATOMS: atom_id res chain seq x y z
N MET A 1 1.86 -11.72 -12.88
CA MET A 1 1.40 -13.10 -13.11
C MET A 1 0.67 -13.18 -14.44
N ASN A 2 0.96 -14.19 -15.28
CA ASN A 2 0.49 -14.27 -16.67
C ASN A 2 -0.74 -15.20 -16.81
N GLN A 3 -1.92 -14.63 -17.07
CA GLN A 3 -3.23 -15.30 -17.06
C GLN A 3 -3.90 -15.36 -18.44
N LYS A 4 -3.14 -15.34 -19.54
CA LYS A 4 -3.66 -15.13 -20.92
C LYS A 4 -4.96 -15.89 -21.26
N LYS A 5 -5.17 -17.12 -20.78
CA LYS A 5 -6.38 -17.94 -21.05
C LYS A 5 -7.37 -18.03 -19.88
N THR A 6 -6.99 -17.60 -18.67
CA THR A 6 -7.71 -17.90 -17.42
C THR A 6 -8.07 -16.66 -16.60
N PHE A 7 -7.78 -15.45 -17.06
CA PHE A 7 -7.97 -14.20 -16.31
C PHE A 7 -9.40 -14.05 -15.75
N ASP A 8 -10.42 -14.07 -16.61
CA ASP A 8 -11.81 -13.84 -16.19
C ASP A 8 -12.29 -14.90 -15.17
N ARG A 9 -11.79 -16.14 -15.32
CA ARG A 9 -12.09 -17.24 -14.39
C ARG A 9 -11.37 -17.05 -13.04
N ALA A 10 -10.09 -16.67 -13.07
CA ALA A 10 -9.30 -16.45 -11.87
C ALA A 10 -9.86 -15.28 -11.04
N VAL A 11 -10.29 -14.20 -11.71
CA VAL A 11 -10.99 -13.06 -11.07
C VAL A 11 -12.28 -13.52 -10.41
N LYS A 12 -13.11 -14.30 -11.12
CA LYS A 12 -14.37 -14.84 -10.55
C LYS A 12 -14.13 -15.81 -9.39
N ALA A 13 -13.06 -16.59 -9.46
CA ALA A 13 -12.75 -17.63 -8.48
C ALA A 13 -12.08 -17.08 -7.20
N GLY A 14 -11.44 -15.91 -7.27
CA GLY A 14 -10.79 -15.28 -6.11
C GLY A 14 -9.50 -15.98 -5.65
N TYR A 15 -8.81 -16.68 -6.56
CA TYR A 15 -7.50 -17.28 -6.27
C TYR A 15 -6.62 -17.37 -7.52
N LEU A 16 -5.31 -17.42 -7.28
CA LEU A 16 -4.30 -17.85 -8.23
C LEU A 16 -4.16 -19.37 -8.14
N TRP A 17 -3.89 -20.04 -9.26
CA TRP A 17 -3.67 -21.49 -9.30
C TRP A 17 -2.58 -21.91 -10.30
N SER A 18 -1.61 -22.70 -9.85
CA SER A 18 -0.62 -23.36 -10.72
C SER A 18 -0.49 -24.83 -10.36
N PRO A 19 -0.03 -25.70 -11.28
CA PRO A 19 0.38 -27.04 -10.91
C PRO A 19 1.59 -26.99 -9.96
N LYS A 20 1.82 -28.05 -9.18
CA LYS A 20 2.98 -28.14 -8.27
C LYS A 20 4.29 -28.35 -9.04
N THR A 21 4.24 -29.15 -10.09
CA THR A 21 5.37 -29.50 -10.95
C THR A 21 5.02 -29.27 -12.42
N ASN A 22 6.01 -29.35 -13.30
CA ASN A 22 5.75 -29.39 -14.74
C ASN A 22 5.08 -30.73 -15.15
N VAL A 23 4.78 -30.88 -16.45
CA VAL A 23 4.12 -32.07 -16.99
C VAL A 23 4.92 -33.37 -16.75
N GLU A 24 6.25 -33.26 -16.79
CA GLU A 24 7.21 -34.34 -16.52
C GLU A 24 7.36 -34.68 -15.03
N GLY A 25 6.69 -33.94 -14.12
CA GLY A 25 6.80 -34.13 -12.68
C GLY A 25 8.03 -33.48 -12.04
N ARG A 26 8.77 -32.63 -12.78
CA ARG A 26 9.95 -31.93 -12.29
C ARG A 26 9.59 -30.59 -11.63
N PRO A 27 10.38 -30.12 -10.65
CA PRO A 27 10.19 -28.81 -10.03
C PRO A 27 10.25 -27.68 -11.07
N ASN A 28 9.49 -26.62 -10.82
CA ASN A 28 9.48 -25.43 -11.66
C ASN A 28 9.52 -24.18 -10.76
N PRO A 29 10.56 -23.34 -10.87
CA PRO A 29 10.72 -22.18 -9.99
C PRO A 29 9.54 -21.20 -10.06
N PHE A 30 8.89 -21.08 -11.22
CA PHE A 30 7.73 -20.20 -11.40
C PHE A 30 6.45 -20.72 -10.73
N TYR A 31 6.39 -22.02 -10.40
CA TYR A 31 5.31 -22.60 -9.60
C TYR A 31 5.66 -22.58 -8.11
N GLU A 32 6.93 -22.77 -7.76
CA GLU A 32 7.43 -22.64 -6.39
C GLU A 32 7.23 -21.24 -5.82
N HIS A 33 7.24 -20.19 -6.64
CA HIS A 33 6.90 -18.85 -6.16
C HIS A 33 5.52 -18.78 -5.51
N MET A 34 4.57 -19.66 -5.86
CA MET A 34 3.27 -19.72 -5.17
C MET A 34 3.42 -20.01 -3.68
N THR A 35 4.45 -20.78 -3.28
CA THR A 35 4.67 -21.13 -1.87
C THR A 35 5.40 -20.03 -1.10
N GLN A 36 5.92 -19.00 -1.79
CA GLN A 36 6.69 -17.90 -1.22
C GLN A 36 5.85 -16.65 -0.97
N VAL A 37 4.68 -16.58 -1.61
CA VAL A 37 3.72 -15.48 -1.48
C VAL A 37 3.11 -15.44 -0.08
N ARG A 38 2.95 -14.23 0.46
CA ARG A 38 2.42 -13.96 1.81
C ARG A 38 1.17 -13.09 1.76
N PRO A 39 0.28 -13.19 2.77
CA PRO A 39 -0.84 -12.26 2.92
C PRO A 39 -0.37 -10.79 2.89
N GLY A 40 -1.08 -9.96 2.14
CA GLY A 40 -0.76 -8.56 1.88
C GLY A 40 0.20 -8.32 0.71
N ASP A 41 0.83 -9.36 0.15
CA ASP A 41 1.62 -9.21 -1.07
C ASP A 41 0.75 -8.78 -2.25
N VAL A 42 1.35 -8.01 -3.15
CA VAL A 42 0.66 -7.45 -4.32
C VAL A 42 1.04 -8.20 -5.58
N VAL A 43 0.05 -8.57 -6.38
CA VAL A 43 0.22 -9.32 -7.62
C VAL A 43 -0.39 -8.55 -8.80
N PHE A 44 0.45 -8.15 -9.75
CA PHE A 44 -0.03 -7.59 -11.02
C PHE A 44 -0.58 -8.69 -11.93
N ALA A 45 -1.87 -8.64 -12.24
CA ALA A 45 -2.54 -9.61 -13.09
C ALA A 45 -2.43 -9.21 -14.56
N PHE A 46 -1.59 -9.94 -15.29
CA PHE A 46 -1.23 -9.68 -16.67
C PHE A 46 -1.93 -10.66 -17.61
N ALA A 47 -2.71 -10.16 -18.57
CA ALA A 47 -3.38 -10.95 -19.58
C ALA A 47 -3.50 -10.15 -20.89
N ASN A 48 -3.39 -10.84 -22.04
CA ASN A 48 -3.50 -10.22 -23.37
C ASN A 48 -2.57 -9.00 -23.56
N ALA A 49 -1.32 -9.13 -23.13
CA ALA A 49 -0.30 -8.07 -23.19
C ALA A 49 -0.55 -6.84 -22.30
N GLN A 50 -1.53 -6.91 -21.39
CA GLN A 50 -1.91 -5.81 -20.51
C GLN A 50 -1.93 -6.23 -19.05
N ILE A 51 -1.64 -5.31 -18.14
CA ILE A 51 -2.02 -5.46 -16.72
C ILE A 51 -3.46 -4.97 -16.59
N LYS A 52 -4.36 -5.86 -16.16
CA LYS A 52 -5.81 -5.61 -16.11
C LYS A 52 -6.36 -5.52 -14.69
N ALA A 53 -5.60 -5.97 -13.70
CA ALA A 53 -5.96 -5.90 -12.30
C ALA A 53 -4.71 -5.91 -11.42
N VAL A 54 -4.88 -5.42 -10.20
CA VAL A 54 -3.97 -5.64 -9.09
C VAL A 54 -4.69 -6.54 -8.09
N ALA A 55 -4.03 -7.62 -7.68
CA ALA A 55 -4.58 -8.56 -6.72
C ALA A 55 -3.80 -8.47 -5.40
N ILE A 56 -4.52 -8.42 -4.28
CA ILE A 56 -3.92 -8.48 -2.95
C ILE A 56 -4.09 -9.89 -2.41
N VAL A 57 -2.99 -10.49 -1.97
CA VAL A 57 -3.02 -11.85 -1.41
C VAL A 57 -3.72 -11.82 -0.07
N ASN A 58 -4.74 -12.66 0.09
CA ASN A 58 -5.59 -12.68 1.28
C ASN A 58 -5.34 -13.89 2.20
N GLY A 59 -4.39 -14.76 1.85
CA GLY A 59 -4.06 -15.95 2.64
C GLY A 59 -2.84 -16.70 2.13
N ALA A 60 -2.38 -17.68 2.93
CA ALA A 60 -1.29 -18.56 2.53
C ALA A 60 -1.69 -19.50 1.39
N HIS A 61 -0.68 -20.01 0.67
CA HIS A 61 -0.90 -21.05 -0.32
C HIS A 61 -1.45 -22.34 0.32
N TYR A 62 -2.27 -23.07 -0.42
CA TYR A 62 -2.80 -24.37 -0.01
C TYR A 62 -2.88 -25.32 -1.19
N ALA A 63 -2.83 -26.63 -0.90
CA ALA A 63 -2.95 -27.64 -1.93
C ALA A 63 -4.37 -27.64 -2.49
N ARG A 64 -4.50 -27.58 -3.81
CA ARG A 64 -5.80 -27.61 -4.49
C ARG A 64 -5.65 -28.27 -5.85
N ASP A 65 -6.54 -29.21 -6.13
CA ASP A 65 -6.65 -29.77 -7.47
C ASP A 65 -7.03 -28.70 -8.51
N ARG A 66 -6.62 -28.94 -9.75
CA ARG A 66 -6.97 -28.09 -10.88
C ARG A 66 -8.49 -27.93 -10.93
N PRO A 67 -9.00 -26.69 -11.06
CA PRO A 67 -10.44 -26.46 -11.15
C PRO A 67 -11.05 -27.17 -12.38
N ASP A 68 -12.22 -27.78 -12.21
CA ASP A 68 -12.85 -28.62 -13.25
C ASP A 68 -13.25 -27.83 -14.51
N ASP A 69 -13.39 -26.51 -14.39
CA ASP A 69 -13.65 -25.57 -15.47
C ASP A 69 -12.40 -25.20 -16.30
N PHE A 70 -11.21 -25.72 -15.95
CA PHE A 70 -10.02 -25.66 -16.80
C PHE A 70 -10.14 -26.72 -17.91
N LYS A 71 -10.23 -26.30 -19.16
CA LYS A 71 -10.29 -27.26 -20.27
C LYS A 71 -8.94 -27.97 -20.38
N LYS A 72 -8.95 -29.29 -20.64
CA LYS A 72 -7.73 -30.07 -20.92
C LYS A 72 -6.85 -29.44 -22.02
N THR A 73 -7.46 -28.68 -22.94
CA THR A 73 -6.81 -27.97 -24.05
C THR A 73 -6.13 -26.66 -23.68
N ASP A 74 -6.33 -26.15 -22.46
CA ASP A 74 -5.79 -24.85 -22.07
C ASP A 74 -4.26 -24.97 -21.90
N ASN A 75 -3.82 -26.02 -21.20
CA ASN A 75 -2.44 -26.32 -20.82
C ASN A 75 -2.39 -27.80 -20.36
N GLU A 76 -1.42 -28.61 -20.77
CA GLU A 76 -1.27 -30.03 -20.33
C GLU A 76 -0.91 -30.18 -18.83
N TRP A 77 -1.27 -29.21 -18.00
CA TRP A 77 -0.97 -29.15 -16.58
C TRP A 77 -1.52 -30.35 -15.83
N ARG A 78 -0.72 -30.80 -14.86
CA ARG A 78 -1.12 -31.82 -13.90
C ARG A 78 -2.30 -31.36 -13.06
N ARG A 79 -2.99 -32.33 -12.45
CA ARG A 79 -4.16 -32.08 -11.61
C ARG A 79 -3.77 -31.50 -10.26
N ASP A 80 -2.67 -31.94 -9.67
CA ASP A 80 -2.21 -31.46 -8.36
C ASP A 80 -1.57 -30.07 -8.46
N GLY A 81 -2.08 -29.13 -7.66
CA GLY A 81 -1.67 -27.75 -7.73
C GLY A 81 -1.56 -27.04 -6.38
N TRP A 82 -1.06 -25.82 -6.47
CA TRP A 82 -1.10 -24.80 -5.44
C TRP A 82 -2.16 -23.77 -5.79
N ALA A 83 -2.97 -23.40 -4.80
CA ALA A 83 -3.85 -22.23 -4.87
C ALA A 83 -3.38 -21.17 -3.87
N VAL A 84 -3.47 -19.90 -4.25
CA VAL A 84 -3.24 -18.75 -3.37
C VAL A 84 -4.48 -17.87 -3.44
N PRO A 85 -5.21 -17.67 -2.34
CA PRO A 85 -6.42 -16.86 -2.37
C PRO A 85 -6.05 -15.37 -2.46
N VAL A 86 -6.77 -14.63 -3.30
CA VAL A 86 -6.48 -13.22 -3.60
C VAL A 86 -7.77 -12.43 -3.82
N ASP A 87 -7.74 -11.14 -3.47
CA ASP A 87 -8.79 -10.17 -3.76
C ASP A 87 -8.35 -9.33 -4.98
N TYR A 88 -9.14 -9.36 -6.07
CA TYR A 88 -8.82 -8.64 -7.31
C TYR A 88 -9.44 -7.25 -7.32
N HIS A 89 -8.62 -6.24 -7.62
CA HIS A 89 -9.02 -4.88 -7.91
C HIS A 89 -8.77 -4.60 -9.40
N LEU A 90 -9.85 -4.52 -10.17
CA LEU A 90 -9.76 -4.19 -11.60
C LEU A 90 -9.25 -2.77 -11.76
N VAL A 91 -8.35 -2.55 -12.71
CA VAL A 91 -7.86 -1.20 -13.02
C VAL A 91 -8.75 -0.57 -14.07
N GLU A 92 -9.06 0.72 -13.92
CA GLU A 92 -9.92 1.46 -14.86
C GLU A 92 -9.30 1.51 -16.27
N SER A 93 -7.98 1.67 -16.34
CA SER A 93 -7.21 1.74 -17.58
C SER A 93 -6.15 0.64 -17.65
N PRO A 94 -6.41 -0.48 -18.36
CA PRO A 94 -5.44 -1.57 -18.49
C PRO A 94 -4.11 -1.11 -19.12
N LEU A 95 -3.01 -1.37 -18.44
CA LEU A 95 -1.68 -0.92 -18.86
C LEU A 95 -1.07 -1.87 -19.89
N LYS A 96 -0.84 -1.38 -21.11
CA LYS A 96 -0.09 -2.12 -22.13
C LYS A 96 1.41 -1.92 -21.96
N VAL A 97 2.04 -2.86 -21.26
CA VAL A 97 3.45 -2.74 -20.82
C VAL A 97 4.45 -2.46 -21.93
N SER A 98 4.20 -2.98 -23.15
CA SER A 98 5.09 -2.79 -24.30
C SER A 98 5.20 -1.33 -24.73
N GLU A 99 4.20 -0.50 -24.44
CA GLU A 99 4.18 0.93 -24.79
C GLU A 99 4.96 1.79 -23.77
N HIS A 100 5.35 1.20 -22.64
CA HIS A 100 6.02 1.90 -21.54
C HIS A 100 7.41 1.33 -21.22
N MET A 101 8.01 0.60 -22.17
CA MET A 101 9.33 -0.03 -21.97
C MET A 101 10.46 0.94 -21.73
N ALA A 102 10.36 2.20 -22.17
CA ALA A 102 11.34 3.24 -21.83
C ALA A 102 11.44 3.47 -20.30
N LYS A 103 10.33 3.31 -19.57
CA LYS A 103 10.26 3.46 -18.12
C LYS A 103 10.47 2.11 -17.41
N ILE A 104 9.88 1.03 -17.93
CA ILE A 104 9.91 -0.30 -17.27
C ILE A 104 11.23 -1.03 -17.52
N GLY A 105 11.77 -0.94 -18.74
CA GLY A 105 12.95 -1.69 -19.20
C GLY A 105 14.18 -1.59 -18.29
N PRO A 106 14.58 -0.38 -17.85
CA PRO A 106 15.71 -0.22 -16.93
C PRO A 106 15.55 -0.90 -15.56
N ARG A 107 14.32 -1.31 -15.20
CA ARG A 107 13.96 -1.87 -13.88
C ARG A 107 13.64 -3.36 -13.95
N LEU A 108 13.84 -4.00 -15.09
CA LEU A 108 13.65 -5.44 -15.22
C LEU A 108 14.70 -6.19 -14.40
N PRO A 109 14.32 -7.25 -13.67
CA PRO A 109 15.30 -8.04 -12.93
C PRO A 109 16.18 -8.84 -13.89
N ALA A 110 17.46 -9.01 -13.55
CA ALA A 110 18.41 -9.78 -14.37
C ALA A 110 18.04 -11.26 -14.47
N LYS A 111 17.36 -11.82 -13.46
CA LYS A 111 16.88 -13.21 -13.42
C LYS A 111 15.37 -13.24 -13.20
N TYR A 112 14.70 -14.19 -13.85
CA TYR A 112 13.24 -14.39 -13.76
C TYR A 112 12.43 -13.14 -14.12
N SER A 113 12.87 -12.38 -15.13
CA SER A 113 12.11 -11.22 -15.61
C SER A 113 10.75 -11.65 -16.19
N PRO A 114 9.64 -10.95 -15.84
CA PRO A 114 8.35 -11.20 -16.45
C PRO A 114 8.29 -10.75 -17.92
N LEU A 115 9.14 -9.81 -18.33
CA LEU A 115 9.18 -9.21 -19.67
C LEU A 115 10.58 -9.35 -20.29
N LYS A 116 10.61 -9.43 -21.62
CA LYS A 116 11.81 -9.27 -22.43
C LYS A 116 12.06 -7.78 -22.69
N LEU A 117 13.27 -7.45 -23.17
CA LEU A 117 13.65 -6.06 -23.51
C LEU A 117 12.78 -5.48 -24.64
N ASP A 118 12.24 -6.33 -25.52
CA ASP A 118 11.27 -5.92 -26.58
C ASP A 118 9.84 -5.73 -26.07
N GLY A 119 9.61 -5.84 -24.74
CA GLY A 119 8.32 -5.69 -24.09
C GLY A 119 7.40 -6.91 -24.18
N LYS A 120 7.83 -8.00 -24.83
CA LYS A 120 7.05 -9.25 -24.83
C LYS A 120 7.17 -9.97 -23.50
N ALA A 121 6.06 -10.53 -23.02
CA ALA A 121 6.07 -11.32 -21.79
C ALA A 121 6.78 -12.66 -21.96
N ASN A 122 7.51 -13.08 -20.92
CA ASN A 122 8.06 -14.42 -20.81
C ASN A 122 6.94 -15.43 -20.51
N GLN A 123 7.06 -16.63 -21.06
CA GLN A 123 6.07 -17.71 -20.91
C GLN A 123 6.29 -18.47 -19.60
N ALA A 124 6.00 -17.82 -18.49
CA ALA A 124 5.88 -18.46 -17.18
C ALA A 124 4.73 -17.86 -16.38
N TYR A 125 4.41 -18.44 -15.24
CA TYR A 125 3.18 -18.16 -14.52
C TYR A 125 3.30 -16.98 -13.55
N LEU A 126 4.13 -17.13 -12.51
CA LEU A 126 4.34 -16.13 -11.46
C LEU A 126 5.80 -15.72 -11.43
N PHE A 127 6.05 -14.42 -11.32
CA PHE A 127 7.39 -13.83 -11.33
C PHE A 127 7.52 -12.87 -10.15
N PRO A 128 8.68 -12.84 -9.47
CA PRO A 128 8.96 -11.77 -8.52
C PRO A 128 9.13 -10.44 -9.26
N VAL A 129 8.59 -9.37 -8.70
CA VAL A 129 8.70 -8.02 -9.25
C VAL A 129 9.53 -7.17 -8.27
N PRO A 130 10.68 -6.62 -8.69
CA PRO A 130 11.46 -5.72 -7.85
C PRO A 130 10.65 -4.49 -7.43
N GLN A 131 10.93 -3.95 -6.24
CA GLN A 131 10.19 -2.81 -5.67
C GLN A 131 10.21 -1.57 -6.58
N GLU A 132 11.34 -1.29 -7.24
CA GLU A 132 11.46 -0.17 -8.18
C GLU A 132 10.55 -0.34 -9.40
N MET A 133 10.49 -1.57 -9.95
CA MET A 133 9.59 -1.90 -11.05
C MET A 133 8.13 -1.78 -10.60
N ALA A 134 7.79 -2.29 -9.41
CA ALA A 134 6.43 -2.22 -8.88
C ALA A 134 5.97 -0.76 -8.71
N THR A 135 6.85 0.10 -8.19
CA THR A 135 6.59 1.54 -8.00
C THR A 135 6.25 2.24 -9.31
N GLU A 136 7.01 1.94 -10.37
CA GLU A 136 6.73 2.48 -11.70
C GLU A 136 5.41 1.95 -12.27
N LEU A 137 5.12 0.65 -12.09
CA LEU A 137 3.85 0.06 -12.54
C LEU A 137 2.64 0.69 -11.84
N PHE A 138 2.70 0.94 -10.53
CA PHE A 138 1.62 1.64 -9.82
C PHE A 138 1.40 3.04 -10.36
N SER A 139 2.48 3.80 -10.59
CA SER A 139 2.39 5.15 -11.17
C SER A 139 1.73 5.12 -12.56
N LEU A 140 2.12 4.17 -13.42
CA LEU A 140 1.54 4.01 -14.76
C LEU A 140 0.08 3.54 -14.74
N LEU A 141 -0.33 2.81 -13.69
CA LEU A 141 -1.71 2.37 -13.48
C LEU A 141 -2.58 3.43 -12.81
N ASN A 142 -2.00 4.59 -12.43
CA ASN A 142 -2.65 5.62 -11.63
C ASN A 142 -3.23 5.08 -10.30
N ILE A 143 -2.52 4.13 -9.69
CA ILE A 143 -2.86 3.59 -8.37
C ILE A 143 -1.97 4.30 -7.36
N ASP A 144 -2.57 5.06 -6.45
CA ASP A 144 -1.85 5.72 -5.39
C ASP A 144 -1.52 4.75 -4.23
N ILE A 145 -0.69 5.20 -3.29
CA ILE A 145 -0.34 4.37 -2.13
C ILE A 145 -1.51 4.22 -1.16
N ASP A 146 -2.43 5.17 -1.14
CA ASP A 146 -3.52 5.20 -0.18
C ASP A 146 -4.55 4.12 -0.54
N ASP A 147 -4.88 3.96 -1.83
CA ASP A 147 -5.65 2.84 -2.38
C ASP A 147 -5.00 1.51 -2.05
N LEU A 148 -3.69 1.37 -2.30
CA LEU A 148 -2.97 0.13 -2.02
C LEU A 148 -2.98 -0.21 -0.52
N SER A 149 -2.81 0.80 0.34
CA SER A 149 -2.84 0.65 1.79
C SER A 149 -4.22 0.23 2.28
N ALA A 150 -5.28 0.81 1.72
CA ALA A 150 -6.66 0.45 2.04
C ALA A 150 -6.93 -1.02 1.70
N TRP A 151 -6.55 -1.47 0.50
CA TRP A 151 -6.75 -2.86 0.09
C TRP A 151 -5.96 -3.85 0.96
N GLN A 152 -4.74 -3.51 1.35
CA GLN A 152 -3.93 -4.34 2.26
C GLN A 152 -4.49 -4.38 3.68
N ASP A 153 -5.08 -3.28 4.14
CA ASP A 153 -5.71 -3.22 5.45
C ASP A 153 -7.01 -4.03 5.51
N GLU A 154 -7.78 -4.09 4.42
CA GLU A 154 -8.94 -4.98 4.31
C GLU A 154 -8.57 -6.46 4.53
N VAL A 155 -7.47 -6.92 3.91
CA VAL A 155 -6.98 -8.29 4.11
C VAL A 155 -6.62 -8.54 5.57
N ARG A 156 -5.87 -7.63 6.19
CA ARG A 156 -5.45 -7.81 7.60
C ARG A 156 -6.64 -7.75 8.56
N VAL A 157 -7.66 -6.97 8.24
CA VAL A 157 -8.93 -6.98 8.98
C VAL A 157 -9.61 -8.35 8.89
N LYS A 158 -9.60 -9.01 7.72
CA LYS A 158 -10.11 -10.38 7.58
C LYS A 158 -9.30 -11.37 8.42
N GLU A 159 -7.97 -11.31 8.37
CA GLU A 159 -7.09 -12.17 9.20
C GLU A 159 -7.39 -12.03 10.69
N ILE A 160 -7.53 -10.79 11.20
CA ILE A 160 -7.85 -10.53 12.60
C ILE A 160 -9.24 -11.10 12.97
N LYS A 161 -10.23 -11.01 12.08
CA LYS A 161 -11.58 -11.56 12.34
C LYS A 161 -11.54 -13.08 12.48
N GLU A 162 -10.77 -13.75 11.63
CA GLU A 162 -10.71 -15.22 11.57
C GLU A 162 -9.78 -15.84 12.63
N ASP A 163 -8.88 -15.06 13.23
CA ASP A 163 -7.97 -15.53 14.27
C ASP A 163 -8.70 -15.93 15.56
N LYS A 164 -8.71 -17.22 15.90
CA LYS A 164 -9.38 -17.76 17.09
C LYS A 164 -8.62 -17.51 18.39
N SER A 165 -7.36 -17.08 18.33
CA SER A 165 -6.51 -16.82 19.51
C SER A 165 -6.76 -15.44 20.13
N ILE A 166 -7.40 -14.53 19.40
CA ILE A 166 -7.65 -13.16 19.83
C ILE A 166 -9.09 -13.04 20.37
N GLY A 167 -9.25 -12.46 21.56
CA GLY A 167 -10.57 -12.18 22.11
C GLY A 167 -11.34 -11.11 21.33
N GLU A 168 -12.67 -11.22 21.27
CA GLU A 168 -13.56 -10.34 20.48
C GLU A 168 -13.33 -8.83 20.71
N THR A 169 -13.12 -8.40 21.97
CA THR A 169 -12.85 -7.00 22.29
C THR A 169 -11.53 -6.50 21.67
N VAL A 170 -10.49 -7.33 21.68
CA VAL A 170 -9.18 -6.99 21.11
C VAL A 170 -9.26 -6.96 19.58
N LYS A 171 -10.00 -7.91 18.97
CA LYS A 171 -10.27 -7.88 17.52
C LYS A 171 -10.94 -6.57 17.11
N ALA A 172 -12.00 -6.16 17.81
CA ALA A 172 -12.71 -4.94 17.51
C ALA A 172 -11.79 -3.71 17.59
N GLN A 173 -10.90 -3.65 18.59
CA GLN A 173 -9.91 -2.57 18.71
C GLN A 173 -8.89 -2.57 17.56
N LEU A 174 -8.33 -3.72 17.22
CA LEU A 174 -7.35 -3.85 16.13
C LEU A 174 -7.95 -3.50 14.76
N ILE A 175 -9.18 -3.96 14.50
CA ILE A 175 -9.91 -3.65 13.26
C ILE A 175 -10.22 -2.17 13.18
N ASN A 176 -10.74 -1.57 14.26
CA ASN A 176 -11.07 -0.15 14.29
C ASN A 176 -9.83 0.73 14.14
N ALA A 177 -8.69 0.33 14.71
CA ALA A 177 -7.42 1.03 14.50
C ALA A 177 -6.99 0.98 13.03
N ARG A 178 -7.16 -0.18 12.37
CA ARG A 178 -6.73 -0.42 10.99
C ARG A 178 -7.60 0.30 9.95
N VAL A 179 -8.91 0.07 10.02
CA VAL A 179 -9.90 0.77 9.18
C VAL A 179 -9.85 2.27 9.44
N GLY A 180 -9.69 2.64 10.71
CA GLY A 180 -9.59 4.04 11.12
C GLY A 180 -8.36 4.72 10.55
N GLN A 181 -7.20 4.06 10.46
CA GLN A 181 -5.98 4.63 9.89
C GLN A 181 -6.09 4.88 8.38
N GLY A 182 -6.65 3.94 7.60
CA GLY A 182 -6.84 4.12 6.16
C GLY A 182 -7.80 5.25 5.82
N ILE A 183 -9.00 5.25 6.43
CA ILE A 183 -10.01 6.31 6.25
C ILE A 183 -9.48 7.66 6.75
N TYR A 184 -8.86 7.68 7.92
CA TYR A 184 -8.30 8.91 8.47
C TYR A 184 -7.23 9.51 7.55
N ARG A 185 -6.29 8.69 7.08
CA ARG A 185 -5.25 9.15 6.15
C ARG A 185 -5.84 9.76 4.89
N LYS A 186 -6.85 9.09 4.29
CA LYS A 186 -7.57 9.64 3.14
C LYS A 186 -8.21 10.99 3.45
N ASN A 187 -8.95 11.09 4.56
CA ASN A 187 -9.62 12.33 4.96
C ASN A 187 -8.63 13.47 5.22
N VAL A 188 -7.47 13.18 5.82
CA VAL A 188 -6.40 14.16 6.01
C VAL A 188 -5.82 14.57 4.66
N SER A 189 -5.54 13.61 3.78
CA SER A 189 -4.97 13.87 2.45
C SER A 189 -5.90 14.72 1.58
N ASP A 190 -7.22 14.65 1.78
CA ASP A 190 -8.20 15.46 1.05
C ASP A 190 -8.09 16.95 1.41
N ILE A 191 -7.64 17.27 2.63
CA ILE A 191 -7.46 18.64 3.14
C ILE A 191 -6.01 19.10 2.96
N GLU A 192 -5.05 18.24 3.31
CA GLU A 192 -3.62 18.53 3.39
C GLU A 192 -2.86 17.80 2.28
N LYS A 193 -2.43 18.52 1.24
CA LYS A 193 -1.75 17.91 0.08
C LYS A 193 -0.22 17.89 0.19
N VAL A 194 0.35 18.71 1.06
CA VAL A 194 1.81 18.92 1.14
C VAL A 194 2.27 19.03 2.59
N CYS A 195 3.52 18.67 2.85
CA CYS A 195 4.12 18.92 4.15
C CYS A 195 4.27 20.41 4.42
N ARG A 196 3.61 20.89 5.49
CA ARG A 196 3.61 22.30 5.93
C ARG A 196 5.00 22.89 6.21
N VAL A 197 6.01 22.06 6.45
CA VAL A 197 7.39 22.49 6.73
C VAL A 197 8.30 22.31 5.53
N THR A 198 8.32 21.12 4.93
CA THR A 198 9.30 20.77 3.87
C THR A 198 8.81 21.06 2.46
N GLY A 199 7.49 21.20 2.25
CA GLY A 199 6.88 21.29 0.93
C GLY A 199 6.76 19.95 0.18
N THR A 200 7.24 18.84 0.75
CA THR A 200 7.10 17.51 0.13
C THR A 200 5.64 17.20 -0.15
N ASN A 201 5.33 16.84 -1.40
CA ASN A 201 3.97 16.56 -1.89
C ASN A 201 3.80 15.13 -2.40
N GLU A 202 4.84 14.29 -2.32
CA GLU A 202 4.77 12.88 -2.69
C GLU A 202 4.14 12.08 -1.54
N PRO A 203 2.90 11.58 -1.66
CA PRO A 203 2.14 11.01 -0.54
C PRO A 203 2.85 9.83 0.13
N LYS A 204 3.63 9.07 -0.64
CA LYS A 204 4.41 7.90 -0.18
C LYS A 204 5.44 8.23 0.90
N PHE A 205 5.89 9.49 0.94
CA PHE A 205 6.86 9.98 1.91
C PHE A 205 6.22 10.87 2.97
N LEU A 206 4.89 10.90 3.08
CA LEU A 206 4.16 11.69 4.06
C LEU A 206 3.45 10.79 5.06
N VAL A 207 3.46 11.20 6.32
CA VAL A 207 2.71 10.60 7.43
C VAL A 207 1.47 11.46 7.68
N ALA A 208 0.30 10.82 7.80
CA ALA A 208 -0.90 11.50 8.28
C ALA A 208 -0.84 11.55 9.82
N SER A 209 -0.36 12.68 10.34
CA SER A 209 -0.11 12.89 11.76
C SER A 209 -1.31 13.52 12.45
N HIS A 210 -1.77 12.95 13.56
CA HIS A 210 -2.84 13.53 14.37
C HIS A 210 -2.38 14.82 15.06
N ILE A 211 -3.19 15.89 14.95
CA ILE A 211 -2.94 17.14 15.70
C ILE A 211 -3.27 16.93 17.18
N LYS A 212 -4.49 16.47 17.47
CA LYS A 212 -4.88 15.95 18.77
C LYS A 212 -4.66 14.43 18.78
N PRO A 213 -3.77 13.90 19.64
CA PRO A 213 -3.35 12.50 19.58
C PRO A 213 -4.53 11.55 19.68
N TRP A 214 -4.45 10.46 18.91
CA TRP A 214 -5.47 9.43 18.83
C TRP A 214 -5.96 8.93 20.21
N ALA A 215 -5.04 8.80 21.17
CA ALA A 215 -5.34 8.34 22.53
C ALA A 215 -6.20 9.32 23.35
N LYS A 216 -6.25 10.60 22.95
CA LYS A 216 -7.01 11.68 23.59
C LYS A 216 -8.21 12.14 22.76
N SER A 217 -8.36 11.59 21.55
CA SER A 217 -9.44 11.90 20.64
C SER A 217 -10.67 11.00 20.83
N THR A 218 -11.86 11.56 20.62
CA THR A 218 -13.12 10.82 20.50
C THR A 218 -13.15 10.02 19.19
N ASN A 219 -14.14 9.14 19.03
CA ASN A 219 -14.27 8.34 17.80
C ASN A 219 -14.49 9.20 16.55
N SER A 220 -15.20 10.33 16.65
CA SER A 220 -15.35 11.26 15.52
C SER A 220 -14.03 11.98 15.20
N GLU A 221 -13.34 12.48 16.23
CA GLU A 221 -12.06 13.18 16.08
C GLU A 221 -10.93 12.28 15.54
N ARG A 222 -11.02 10.95 15.75
CA ARG A 222 -10.05 9.98 15.23
C ARG A 222 -10.10 9.81 13.72
N LEU A 223 -11.27 10.08 13.12
CA LEU A 223 -11.51 9.95 11.67
C LEU A 223 -11.62 11.32 10.97
N ASP A 224 -11.67 12.41 11.74
CA ASP A 224 -11.75 13.76 11.21
C ASP A 224 -10.44 14.16 10.52
N GLY A 225 -10.50 14.44 9.21
CA GLY A 225 -9.36 14.90 8.44
C GLY A 225 -8.79 16.25 8.93
N SER A 226 -9.63 17.08 9.54
CA SER A 226 -9.19 18.36 10.14
C SER A 226 -8.36 18.15 11.40
N ASN A 227 -8.41 16.96 12.00
CA ASN A 227 -7.53 16.57 13.10
C ASN A 227 -6.21 15.98 12.60
N GLY A 228 -5.73 16.38 11.42
CA GLY A 228 -4.50 15.84 10.87
C GLY A 228 -3.72 16.79 9.98
N LEU A 229 -2.43 16.47 9.84
CA LEU A 229 -1.48 17.10 8.93
C LEU A 229 -0.70 16.03 8.17
N MET A 230 -0.47 16.27 6.88
CA MET A 230 0.50 15.47 6.12
C MET A 230 1.90 16.00 6.41
N LEU A 231 2.76 15.21 7.05
CA LEU A 231 4.10 15.63 7.48
C LEU A 231 5.18 14.66 6.98
N ALA A 232 6.35 15.20 6.63
CA ALA A 232 7.51 14.35 6.37
C ALA A 232 7.92 13.61 7.66
N PRO A 233 8.47 12.39 7.61
CA PRO A 233 8.65 11.53 8.80
C PRO A 233 9.45 12.17 9.94
N HIS A 234 10.47 12.94 9.60
CA HIS A 234 11.31 13.65 10.56
C HIS A 234 10.56 14.85 11.19
N ILE A 235 9.66 15.49 10.46
CA ILE A 235 8.81 16.59 10.95
C ILE A 235 7.67 16.05 11.82
N ASP A 236 7.00 14.99 11.37
CA ASP A 236 6.00 14.24 12.14
C ASP A 236 6.56 13.87 13.53
N ARG A 237 7.77 13.30 13.56
CA ARG A 237 8.44 12.92 14.81
C ARG A 237 8.65 14.08 15.77
N LEU A 238 8.93 15.27 15.25
CA LEU A 238 9.12 16.48 16.07
C LEU A 238 7.78 17.03 16.55
N PHE A 239 6.76 17.00 15.69
CA PHE A 239 5.42 17.49 15.98
C PHE A 239 4.73 16.62 17.04
N ASP A 240 4.63 15.31 16.83
CA ASP A 240 4.02 14.33 17.76
C ASP A 240 4.65 14.38 19.17
N ARG A 241 5.95 14.69 19.25
CA ARG A 241 6.69 14.81 20.52
C ARG A 241 6.68 16.21 21.12
N GLY A 242 6.01 17.16 20.49
CA GLY A 242 5.87 18.53 20.95
C GLY A 242 7.13 19.38 20.85
N TYR A 243 8.10 19.01 20.00
CA TYR A 243 9.28 19.84 19.74
C TYR A 243 9.00 20.96 18.73
N ILE A 244 7.96 20.80 17.92
CA ILE A 244 7.44 21.84 17.05
C ILE A 244 5.91 21.91 17.16
N SER A 245 5.32 23.03 16.77
CA SER A 245 3.88 23.20 16.58
C SER A 245 3.66 24.25 15.50
N PHE A 246 2.42 24.68 15.27
CA PHE A 246 2.13 25.79 14.37
C PHE A 246 1.25 26.84 15.03
N GLU A 247 1.42 28.10 14.62
CA GLU A 247 0.47 29.19 14.84
C GLU A 247 -0.75 29.03 13.91
N ASP A 248 -1.82 29.78 14.19
CA ASP A 248 -3.07 29.70 13.40
C ASP A 248 -2.90 30.19 11.96
N ASP A 249 -1.94 31.09 11.73
CA ASP A 249 -1.55 31.60 10.40
C ASP A 249 -0.64 30.64 9.61
N GLY A 250 -0.30 29.48 10.19
CA GLY A 250 0.56 28.47 9.58
C GLY A 250 2.05 28.64 9.85
N ARG A 251 2.48 29.62 10.65
CA ARG A 251 3.90 29.77 11.01
C ARG A 251 4.37 28.66 11.93
N LEU A 252 5.57 28.14 11.66
CA LEU A 252 6.21 27.11 12.46
C LEU A 252 6.65 27.67 13.84
N ILE A 253 6.23 26.99 14.90
CA ILE A 253 6.68 27.22 16.28
C ILE A 253 7.75 26.19 16.62
N LEU A 254 8.91 26.64 17.10
CA LEU A 254 9.96 25.78 17.63
C LEU A 254 9.95 25.78 19.15
N SER A 255 9.91 24.60 19.77
CA SER A 255 10.08 24.46 21.21
C SER A 255 11.47 24.89 21.65
N LYS A 256 11.59 25.52 22.82
CA LYS A 256 12.90 25.80 23.44
C LYS A 256 13.65 24.53 23.84
N GLN A 257 12.94 23.40 23.95
CA GLN A 257 13.53 22.09 24.25
C GLN A 257 14.00 21.35 22.99
N LEU A 258 13.77 21.88 21.78
CA LEU A 258 14.30 21.27 20.56
C LEU A 258 15.84 21.39 20.56
N PRO A 259 16.59 20.28 20.60
CA PRO A 259 18.04 20.36 20.61
C PRO A 259 18.55 21.03 19.34
N GLU A 260 19.39 22.05 19.50
CA GLU A 260 19.88 22.85 18.37
C GLU A 260 20.63 21.99 17.34
N ALA A 261 21.42 21.01 17.81
CA ALA A 261 22.09 20.05 16.93
C ALA A 261 21.12 19.28 16.03
N VAL A 262 19.93 18.93 16.54
CA VAL A 262 18.88 18.26 15.74
C VAL A 262 18.26 19.24 14.76
N ARG A 263 17.89 20.44 15.22
CA ARG A 263 17.34 21.51 14.39
C ARG A 263 18.21 21.79 13.16
N LEU A 264 19.52 21.92 13.37
CA LEU A 264 20.49 22.19 12.31
C LEU A 264 20.72 20.97 11.40
N ARG A 265 20.94 19.78 11.96
CA ARG A 265 21.24 18.57 11.16
C ARG A 265 20.06 18.09 10.32
N TRP A 266 18.84 18.29 10.80
CA TRP A 266 17.62 17.95 10.07
C TRP A 266 17.05 19.11 9.27
N ASP A 267 17.74 20.26 9.27
CA ASP A 267 17.34 21.47 8.57
C ASP A 267 15.86 21.83 8.84
N VAL A 268 15.52 21.90 10.13
CA VAL A 268 14.15 22.16 10.60
C VAL A 268 13.85 23.65 10.50
N VAL A 269 13.48 24.04 9.30
CA VAL A 269 13.06 25.38 8.90
C VAL A 269 11.82 25.26 8.01
N GLN A 270 10.90 26.21 8.12
CA GLN A 270 9.74 26.28 7.24
C GLN A 270 10.18 26.73 5.84
N LYS A 271 10.15 25.79 4.88
CA LYS A 271 10.64 25.95 3.51
C LYS A 271 9.60 26.47 2.53
N ILE A 272 8.32 26.46 2.93
CA ILE A 272 7.20 26.95 2.13
C ILE A 272 6.49 28.10 2.84
N PRO A 273 5.79 29.00 2.11
CA PRO A 273 4.99 30.05 2.74
C PRO A 273 3.98 29.48 3.74
N SER A 274 3.81 30.16 4.88
CA SER A 274 2.75 29.84 5.82
C SER A 274 1.38 30.11 5.21
N VAL A 275 0.48 29.14 5.32
CA VAL A 275 -0.91 29.26 4.89
C VAL A 275 -1.78 29.02 6.12
N PRO A 276 -2.78 29.88 6.39
CA PRO A 276 -3.64 29.76 7.56
C PRO A 276 -4.36 28.42 7.64
N PHE A 277 -4.59 27.95 8.87
CA PHE A 277 -5.40 26.78 9.13
C PHE A 277 -6.89 27.11 9.14
N SER A 278 -7.71 26.12 8.78
CA SER A 278 -9.16 26.21 8.96
C SER A 278 -9.54 26.32 10.43
N ALA A 279 -10.72 26.87 10.73
CA ALA A 279 -11.23 26.95 12.11
C ALA A 279 -11.28 25.58 12.81
N ALA A 280 -11.60 24.51 12.06
CA ALA A 280 -11.59 23.15 12.56
C ALA A 280 -10.17 22.70 12.97
N GLN A 281 -9.17 22.87 12.10
CA GLN A 281 -7.77 22.55 12.42
C GLN A 281 -7.22 23.39 13.57
N VAL A 282 -7.58 24.68 13.63
CA VAL A 282 -7.18 25.59 14.73
C VAL A 282 -7.67 25.06 16.08
N SER A 283 -8.88 24.49 16.14
CA SER A 283 -9.40 23.90 17.39
C SER A 283 -8.50 22.78 17.94
N TYR A 284 -7.97 21.92 17.05
CA TYR A 284 -7.04 20.87 17.43
C TYR A 284 -5.63 21.41 17.71
N LEU A 285 -5.16 22.40 16.95
CA LEU A 285 -3.85 23.03 17.18
C LEU A 285 -3.79 23.77 18.52
N ASN A 286 -4.89 24.36 18.96
CA ASN A 286 -5.02 24.92 20.30
C ASN A 286 -4.73 23.86 21.38
N TYR A 287 -5.30 22.65 21.23
CA TYR A 287 -4.99 21.54 22.12
C TYR A 287 -3.50 21.16 22.05
N HIS A 288 -2.96 21.01 20.84
CA HIS A 288 -1.56 20.65 20.62
C HIS A 288 -0.61 21.64 21.31
N ARG A 289 -0.81 22.94 21.11
CA ARG A 289 -0.01 24.01 21.75
C ARG A 289 -0.15 24.03 23.27
N ALA A 290 -1.35 23.78 23.79
CA ALA A 290 -1.61 23.84 25.23
C ALA A 290 -1.07 22.61 25.98
N VAL A 291 -1.15 21.42 25.38
CA VAL A 291 -0.94 20.14 26.07
C VAL A 291 0.34 19.42 25.65
N LEU A 292 0.74 19.52 24.38
CA LEU A 292 1.85 18.72 23.83
C LEU A 292 3.12 19.55 23.60
N LEU A 293 2.98 20.78 23.13
CA LEU A 293 4.12 21.65 22.85
C LEU A 293 4.96 21.83 24.12
N ARG A 294 6.21 21.40 24.03
CA ARG A 294 7.20 21.54 25.09
C ARG A 294 7.59 23.01 25.21
N LYS A 295 7.54 23.54 26.43
CA LYS A 295 7.90 24.93 26.74
C LYS A 295 9.38 25.09 27.05
#